data_AF-X1JGN1-F1
#
_entry.id   AF-X1JGN1-F1
#
_cell.length_a   1.000
_cell.length_b   1.000
_cell.length_c   1.000
_cell.angle_alpha   90.00
_cell.angle_beta   90.00
_cell.angle_gamma   90.00
#
_symmetry.space_group_name_H-M   'P 1'
#
loop_
_entity.id
_entity.type
_entity.pdbx_description
1 polymer ?
#
loop_
_entity_poly.entity_id
_entity_poly.type
_entity_poly.pdbx_seq_one_letter_code
_entity_poly.pdbx_strand_id
1 'polypeptide(L)' 'DKGLHTQQKVMQIHQFYGLGRKQVSNVQAGDICAISGLDPVDIGNTVACADNPSRLAVIPVDYDYWP' A
#
# COMPACT_ATOMS: atom_id res chain seq x y z
N ASP A 1 2.40 -11.94 -17.07
CA ASP A 1 1.69 -11.76 -15.79
C ASP A 1 1.02 -10.40 -15.68
N LYS A 2 -0.27 -10.33 -16.07
CA LYS A 2 -1.09 -9.14 -15.87
C LYS A 2 -1.46 -9.08 -14.40
N GLY A 3 -0.71 -8.32 -13.59
CA GLY A 3 -1.13 -8.04 -12.22
C GLY A 3 -2.56 -7.50 -12.22
N LEU A 4 -3.42 -8.05 -11.36
CA LEU A 4 -4.84 -7.69 -11.29
C LEU A 4 -4.94 -6.18 -11.01
N HIS A 5 -5.57 -5.43 -11.92
CA HIS A 5 -5.91 -4.03 -11.68
C HIS A 5 -7.35 -3.97 -11.20
N THR A 6 -7.55 -3.52 -9.98
CA THR A 6 -8.87 -3.37 -9.37
C THR A 6 -9.05 -1.95 -8.87
N GLN A 7 -10.21 -1.36 -9.12
CA GLN A 7 -10.62 -0.15 -8.41
C GLN A 7 -11.21 -0.53 -7.07
N GLN A 8 -10.74 0.11 -6.01
CA GLN A 8 -11.13 -0.18 -4.64
C GLN A 8 -11.33 1.13 -3.86
N LYS A 9 -12.01 1.06 -2.71
CA LYS A 9 -12.37 2.22 -1.92
C LYS A 9 -11.63 2.22 -0.59
N VAL A 10 -10.84 3.28 -0.36
CA VAL A 10 -10.25 3.54 0.95
C VAL A 10 -11.36 3.87 1.95
N MET A 11 -11.41 3.13 3.06
CA MET A 11 -12.39 3.36 4.12
C MET A 11 -11.83 4.18 5.26
N GLN A 12 -10.63 3.84 5.74
CA GLN A 12 -9.96 4.56 6.82
C GLN A 12 -8.46 4.64 6.56
N ILE A 13 -7.84 5.73 7.03
CA ILE A 13 -6.40 5.93 7.02
C ILE A 13 -5.94 6.16 8.45
N HIS A 14 -4.88 5.47 8.85
CA HIS A 14 -4.18 5.71 10.11
C HIS A 14 -2.73 6.09 9.82
N GLN A 15 -2.29 7.27 10.23
CA GLN A 15 -0.89 7.67 10.15
C GLN A 15 -0.15 7.16 11.39
N PHE A 16 1.04 6.61 11.21
CA PHE A 16 1.91 6.20 12.31
C PHE A 16 2.74 7.37 12.83
N TYR A 17 2.90 7.47 14.15
CA TYR A 17 3.77 8.43 14.83
C TYR A 17 4.40 7.78 16.07
N GLY A 18 5.73 7.69 16.08
CA GLY A 18 6.44 6.89 17.08
C GLY A 18 5.98 5.42 17.05
N LEU A 19 5.59 4.89 18.21
CA LEU A 19 5.04 3.53 18.34
C LEU A 19 3.50 3.48 18.25
N GLY A 20 2.84 4.62 18.01
CA GLY A 20 1.40 4.74 17.94
C GLY A 20 0.87 5.01 16.53
N ARG A 21 -0.45 5.08 16.41
CA ARG A 21 -1.14 5.53 15.19
C ARG A 21 -2.37 6.36 15.53
N LYS A 22 -2.76 7.25 14.63
CA LYS A 22 -3.97 8.08 14.74
C LYS A 22 -4.77 8.01 13.45
N GLN A 23 -6.09 7.92 13.55
CA GLN A 23 -6.96 8.04 12.37
C GLN A 23 -6.90 9.46 11.81
N VAL A 24 -6.69 9.57 10.50
CA VAL A 24 -6.55 10.85 9.77
C VAL A 24 -7.39 10.84 8.50
N SER A 25 -7.66 12.02 7.95
CA SER A 25 -8.38 12.17 6.68
C SER A 25 -7.46 12.17 5.46
N ASN A 26 -6.17 12.46 5.64
CA ASN A 26 -5.17 12.47 4.58
C ASN A 26 -3.76 12.19 5.14
N VAL A 27 -2.86 11.78 4.24
CA VAL A 27 -1.43 11.61 4.45
C VAL A 27 -0.69 12.15 3.22
N GLN A 28 0.58 12.47 3.38
CA GLN A 28 1.43 13.08 2.36
C GLN A 28 2.58 12.13 1.95
N ALA A 29 3.29 12.49 0.88
CA ALA A 29 4.48 11.75 0.47
C ALA A 29 5.52 11.72 1.60
N GLY A 30 6.04 10.52 1.89
CA GLY A 30 6.97 10.27 3.00
C GLY A 30 6.31 9.74 4.27
N ASP A 31 4.99 9.80 4.38
CA ASP A 31 4.27 9.22 5.53
C ASP A 31 4.23 7.69 5.47
N ILE A 32 4.29 7.08 6.66
CA ILE A 32 3.94 5.67 6.86
C ILE A 32 2.51 5.62 7.40
N CYS A 33 1.63 4.89 6.69
CA CYS A 33 0.23 4.79 7.05
C CYS A 33 -0.33 3.37 6.85
N ALA A 34 -1.44 3.08 7.53
CA ALA A 34 -2.26 1.91 7.30
C ALA A 34 -3.59 2.33 6.64
N ILE A 35 -4.00 1.57 5.64
CA ILE A 35 -5.24 1.77 4.89
C ILE A 35 -6.17 0.58 5.15
N SER A 36 -7.43 0.84 5.46
CA SER A 36 -8.47 -0.18 5.60
C SER A 36 -9.45 -0.14 4.42
N GLY A 37 -10.07 -1.28 4.12
CA GLY A 37 -11.11 -1.40 3.10
C GLY A 37 -10.61 -1.86 1.72
N LEU A 38 -9.38 -2.34 1.63
CA LEU A 38 -8.82 -2.93 0.42
C LEU A 38 -8.76 -4.45 0.56
N ASP A 39 -9.35 -5.18 -0.40
CA ASP A 39 -9.40 -6.65 -0.45
C ASP A 39 -9.60 -7.15 -1.90
N PRO A 40 -8.72 -8.03 -2.44
CA PRO A 40 -7.47 -8.48 -1.84
C PRO A 40 -6.36 -7.42 -1.94
N VAL A 41 -5.41 -7.46 -1.01
CA VAL A 41 -4.15 -6.69 -1.06
C VAL A 41 -3.00 -7.54 -0.52
N ASP A 42 -1.91 -7.63 -1.28
CA ASP A 42 -0.71 -8.40 -0.91
C ASP A 42 0.53 -7.50 -0.81
N ILE A 43 1.56 -8.01 -0.12
CA ILE A 43 2.87 -7.36 -0.05
C ILE A 43 3.41 -7.13 -1.48
N GLY A 44 3.95 -5.93 -1.74
CA GLY A 44 4.45 -5.54 -3.06
C GLY A 44 3.39 -5.02 -4.03
N ASN A 45 2.11 -4.98 -3.64
CA ASN A 45 1.08 -4.30 -4.41
C ASN A 45 1.30 -2.77 -4.39
N THR A 46 0.86 -2.08 -5.45
CA THR A 46 0.88 -0.62 -5.53
C THR A 46 -0.54 -0.08 -5.50
N VAL A 47 -0.85 0.78 -4.52
CA VAL A 47 -2.04 1.64 -4.55
C VAL A 47 -1.68 2.91 -5.31
N ALA A 48 -2.44 3.24 -6.36
CA ALA A 48 -2.15 4.35 -7.27
C ALA A 48 -3.42 5.18 -7.56
N CYS A 49 -3.23 6.31 -8.27
CA CYS A 49 -4.34 7.12 -8.76
C CYS A 49 -5.31 6.28 -9.60
N ALA A 50 -6.62 6.40 -9.35
CA ALA A 50 -7.64 5.65 -10.06
C ALA A 50 -7.82 6.11 -11.53
N ASP A 51 -7.54 7.38 -11.83
CA ASP A 51 -7.71 7.98 -13.16
C ASP A 51 -6.50 7.70 -14.07
N ASN A 52 -5.29 7.68 -13.50
CA ASN A 52 -4.05 7.42 -14.21
C ASN A 52 -3.10 6.57 -13.34
N PRO A 53 -3.35 5.26 -13.24
CA PRO A 53 -2.59 4.38 -12.36
C PRO A 53 -1.17 4.16 -12.87
N SER A 54 -0.20 4.21 -11.97
CA SER A 54 1.19 3.84 -12.23
C SER A 54 1.68 2.88 -11.15
N ARG A 55 2.24 1.74 -11.57
CA ARG A 55 2.73 0.69 -10.67
C ARG A 55 4.19 0.95 -10.33
N LEU A 56 4.56 0.74 -9.06
CA LEU A 56 5.96 0.76 -8.63
C LEU A 56 6.68 -0.52 -9.05
N ALA A 57 7.99 -0.43 -9.28
CA ALA A 57 8.80 -1.61 -9.57
C ALA A 57 8.73 -2.60 -8.38
N VAL A 58 8.54 -3.88 -8.69
CA VAL A 58 8.52 -4.94 -7.68
C VAL A 58 9.95 -5.16 -7.20
N ILE A 59 10.14 -5.19 -5.88
CA ILE A 59 11.42 -5.56 -5.27
C ILE A 59 11.47 -7.09 -5.20
N PRO A 60 12.42 -7.76 -5.87
CA PRO A 60 12.56 -9.20 -5.79
C PRO A 60 12.99 -9.60 -4.37
N VAL A 61 12.33 -10.63 -3.83
CA VAL A 61 12.75 -11.26 -2.58
C VAL A 61 13.69 -12.41 -2.95
N ASP A 62 14.90 -12.39 -2.40
CA ASP A 62 15.85 -13.48 -2.53
C ASP A 62 15.64 -14.46 -1.38
N TYR A 63 15.13 -15.64 -1.69
CA TYR A 63 14.86 -16.70 -0.72
C TYR A 63 16.05 -17.67 -0.58
N ASP A 64 17.09 -17.53 -1.40
CA ASP A 64 18.20 -18.49 -1.48
C ASP A 64 19.32 -18.22 -0.46
N TYR A 65 19.20 -17.14 0.34
CA TYR A 65 20.16 -16.74 1.38
C TYR A 65 19.61 -16.82 2.82
N TRP A 66 18.56 -17.61 3.04
CA TRP A 66 18.12 -17.98 4.39
C TRP A 66 18.66 -19.39 4.73
N PRO A 67 19.35 -19.61 5.87
CA PRO A 67 19.82 -20.95 6.26
C PRO A 67 18.66 -21.93 6.50
#